data_AF-A0A8E9YRR8-F1
#
_entry.id   AF-A0A8E9YRR8-F1
#
_cell.length_a   1.000
_cell.length_b   1.000
_cell.length_c   1.000
_cell.angle_alpha   90.00
_cell.angle_beta   90.00
_cell.angle_gamma   90.00
#
_symmetry.space_group_name_H-M   'P 1'
#
loop_
_entity.id
_entity.type
_entity.pdbx_description
1 polymer ?
#
loop_
_entity_poly.entity_id
_entity_poly.type
_entity_poly.pdbx_seq_one_letter_code
_entity_poly.pdbx_strand_id
1 'polypeptide(L)' 'MNRPLNLTYDELLAETRAALYVLITTSSTPPDAFDRGCRSGTISFWYKLAMKTSAPDEQCREDYRQLCLLAGQEPPVDVR' A
#
# COMPACT_ATOMS: atom_id res chain seq x y z
N MET A 1 15.31 19.69 -3.17
CA MET A 1 13.98 20.31 -3.30
C MET A 1 12.96 19.38 -2.66
N ASN A 2 12.36 19.75 -1.53
CA ASN A 2 11.18 19.04 -0.99
C ASN A 2 9.94 19.69 -1.60
N ARG A 3 9.54 19.23 -2.79
CA ARG A 3 8.25 19.63 -3.35
C ARG A 3 7.18 18.81 -2.63
N PRO A 4 6.17 19.42 -2.01
CA PRO A 4 5.08 18.65 -1.41
C PRO A 4 4.42 17.80 -2.50
N LEU A 5 4.12 16.54 -2.18
CA LEU A 5 3.24 15.72 -2.99
C LEU A 5 1.85 16.36 -2.92
N ASN A 6 1.38 16.94 -4.02
CA ASN A 6 0.01 17.43 -4.15
C ASN A 6 -0.91 16.24 -4.47
N LEU A 7 -1.00 15.29 -3.54
CA LEU A 7 -1.96 14.19 -3.59
C LEU A 7 -2.77 14.21 -2.31
N THR A 8 -4.09 14.12 -2.46
CA THR A 8 -5.00 13.80 -1.37
C THR A 8 -4.76 12.36 -0.90
N TYR A 9 -5.28 12.04 0.29
CA TYR A 9 -5.26 10.66 0.79
C TYR A 9 -5.92 9.68 -0.18
N ASP A 10 -7.07 10.05 -0.73
CA ASP A 10 -7.85 9.20 -1.64
C ASP A 10 -7.12 8.97 -2.97
N GLU A 11 -6.48 10.02 -3.53
CA GLU A 11 -5.65 9.87 -4.74
C GLU A 11 -4.44 8.97 -4.46
N LEU A 12 -3.78 9.15 -3.31
CA LEU A 12 -2.65 8.32 -2.90
C LEU A 12 -3.07 6.83 -2.77
N LEU A 13 -4.24 6.56 -2.18
CA LEU A 13 -4.79 5.21 -2.06
C LEU A 13 -5.17 4.63 -3.44
N ALA A 14 -5.80 5.40 -4.31
CA ALA A 14 -6.18 4.97 -5.65
C ALA A 14 -4.96 4.61 -6.51
N GLU A 15 -3.94 5.46 -6.52
CA GLU A 15 -2.68 5.21 -7.24
C GLU A 15 -1.95 3.98 -6.70
N THR A 16 -1.99 3.76 -5.38
CA THR A 16 -1.39 2.56 -4.77
C THR A 16 -2.10 1.29 -5.17
N ARG A 17 -3.45 1.31 -5.23
CA ARG A 17 -4.24 0.17 -5.73
C ARG A 17 -3.92 -0.14 -7.19
N ALA A 18 -3.79 0.90 -8.02
CA ALA A 18 -3.41 0.74 -9.43
C ALA A 18 -2.00 0.15 -9.57
N ALA A 19 -1.02 0.64 -8.79
CA ALA A 19 0.34 0.11 -8.77
C ALA A 19 0.38 -1.36 -8.32
N LEU A 20 -0.38 -1.72 -7.28
CA LEU A 20 -0.50 -3.11 -6.84
C LEU A 20 -1.12 -4.00 -7.92
N TYR A 21 -2.15 -3.52 -8.62
CA TYR A 21 -2.76 -4.27 -9.72
C TYR A 21 -1.76 -4.56 -10.85
N VAL A 22 -0.95 -3.57 -11.24
CA VAL A 22 0.14 -3.77 -12.21
C VAL A 22 1.12 -4.81 -11.69
N LEU A 23 1.61 -4.67 -10.45
CA LEU A 23 2.54 -5.64 -9.88
C LEU A 23 1.95 -7.06 -9.87
N ILE A 24 0.71 -7.22 -9.45
CA ILE A 24 0.02 -8.53 -9.41
C ILE A 24 -0.08 -9.15 -10.80
N THR A 25 -0.43 -8.36 -11.82
CA THR A 25 -0.64 -8.85 -13.19
C THR A 25 0.66 -9.10 -13.94
N THR A 26 1.76 -8.44 -13.57
CA THR A 26 3.08 -8.63 -14.20
C THR A 26 3.98 -9.64 -13.46
N SER A 27 3.57 -10.10 -12.27
CA SER A 27 4.34 -11.04 -11.44
C SER A 27 4.38 -12.47 -12.00
N SER A 28 5.36 -13.22 -11.52
CA SER A 28 5.38 -14.68 -11.70
C SER A 28 4.19 -15.34 -10.99
N THR A 29 3.77 -16.51 -11.47
CA THR A 29 2.75 -17.33 -10.80
C THR A 29 3.32 -18.73 -10.50
N PRO A 30 3.53 -19.10 -9.22
CA PRO A 30 3.32 -18.30 -8.01
C PRO A 30 4.33 -17.13 -7.90
N PRO A 31 4.01 -16.05 -7.15
CA PRO A 31 4.89 -14.91 -7.00
C PRO A 31 6.19 -15.33 -6.30
N ASP A 32 7.32 -14.86 -6.81
CA ASP A 32 8.63 -15.12 -6.19
C ASP A 32 8.91 -14.18 -5.00
N ALA A 33 10.13 -14.25 -4.45
CA ALA A 33 10.52 -13.37 -3.34
C ALA A 33 10.60 -11.89 -3.75
N PHE A 34 10.98 -11.60 -4.99
CA PHE A 34 11.06 -10.24 -5.52
C PHE A 34 9.65 -9.66 -5.71
N ASP A 35 8.73 -10.42 -6.30
CA ASP A 35 7.33 -10.07 -6.47
C ASP A 35 6.67 -9.71 -5.13
N ARG A 36 6.85 -10.57 -4.12
CA ARG A 36 6.34 -10.33 -2.76
C ARG A 36 6.98 -9.08 -2.15
N GLY A 37 8.28 -8.89 -2.34
CA GLY A 37 9.02 -7.71 -1.88
C GLY A 37 8.49 -6.41 -2.49
N CYS A 38 8.25 -6.38 -3.80
CA CYS A 38 7.69 -5.22 -4.50
C CYS A 38 6.30 -4.87 -3.96
N ARG A 39 5.42 -5.87 -3.78
CA ARG A 39 4.08 -5.67 -3.22
C ARG A 39 4.15 -5.11 -1.79
N SER A 40 4.93 -5.73 -0.90
CA SER A 40 5.08 -5.27 0.49
C SER A 40 5.72 -3.87 0.56
N GLY A 41 6.69 -3.58 -0.30
CA GLY A 41 7.35 -2.29 -0.40
C GLY A 41 6.37 -1.17 -0.78
N THR A 42 5.53 -1.41 -1.80
CA THR A 42 4.48 -0.47 -2.22
C THR A 42 3.50 -0.15 -1.09
N ILE A 43 3.00 -1.18 -0.39
CA ILE A 43 2.06 -1.01 0.73
C ILE A 43 2.71 -0.25 1.89
N SER A 44 3.95 -0.63 2.25
CA SER A 44 4.69 0.03 3.33
C SER A 44 5.02 1.49 3.01
N PHE A 45 5.28 1.78 1.74
CA PHE A 45 5.52 3.14 1.28
C PHE A 45 4.24 3.98 1.34
N TRP A 46 3.12 3.45 0.85
CA TRP A 46 1.81 4.08 0.99
C TRP A 46 1.49 4.39 2.45
N TYR A 47 1.67 3.44 3.38
CA TYR A 47 1.36 3.66 4.79
C TYR A 47 2.17 4.80 5.41
N LYS A 48 3.47 4.88 5.08
CA LYS A 48 4.34 5.98 5.54
C LYS A 48 3.91 7.35 5.00
N LEU A 49 3.30 7.39 3.82
CA LEU A 49 2.75 8.61 3.24
C LEU A 49 1.37 8.95 3.83
N ALA A 50 0.49 7.95 3.97
CA ALA A 50 -0.82 8.04 4.59
C ALA A 50 -0.75 8.65 6.01
N MET A 51 0.18 8.17 6.84
CA MET A 51 0.43 8.70 8.19
C MET A 51 0.88 10.18 8.23
N LYS A 52 1.27 10.76 7.09
CA LYS A 52 1.64 12.18 6.97
C LYS A 52 0.51 13.05 6.42
N THR A 53 -0.62 12.45 6.07
CA THR A 53 -1.83 13.15 5.67
C THR A 53 -2.67 13.51 6.90
N SER A 54 -3.81 14.18 6.70
CA SER A 54 -4.76 14.47 7.78
C SER A 54 -5.78 13.34 8.03
N ALA A 55 -5.59 12.16 7.43
CA ALA A 55 -6.50 11.03 7.60
C ALA A 55 -6.43 10.45 9.03
N PRO A 56 -7.55 9.98 9.60
CA PRO A 56 -7.55 9.31 10.91
C PRO A 56 -6.69 8.04 10.91
N ASP A 57 -5.96 7.80 11.99
CA ASP A 57 -5.10 6.61 12.15
C ASP A 57 -5.85 5.29 11.93
N GLU A 58 -7.10 5.20 12.42
CA GLU A 58 -7.94 4.00 12.25
C GLU A 58 -8.26 3.73 10.77
N GLN A 59 -8.51 4.79 9.99
CA GLN A 59 -8.74 4.69 8.55
C GLN A 59 -7.46 4.21 7.84
N CYS A 60 -6.31 4.81 8.18
CA CYS A 60 -5.01 4.39 7.63
C CYS A 60 -4.71 2.91 7.92
N ARG A 61 -5.05 2.41 9.11
CA ARG A 61 -4.85 1.00 9.50
C ARG A 61 -5.77 0.04 8.75
N GLU A 62 -7.04 0.38 8.60
CA GLU A 62 -7.97 -0.47 7.85
C GLU A 62 -7.63 -0.49 6.35
N ASP A 63 -7.29 0.66 5.76
CA ASP A 63 -6.86 0.72 4.36
C ASP A 63 -5.54 -0.04 4.14
N TYR A 64 -4.61 0.01 5.11
CA TYR A 64 -3.40 -0.82 5.10
C TYR A 64 -3.74 -2.32 5.04
N ARG A 65 -4.66 -2.74 5.91
CA ARG A 65 -5.15 -4.13 5.97
C ARG A 65 -5.76 -4.55 4.63
N GLN A 66 -6.58 -3.70 4.02
CA GLN A 66 -7.18 -3.97 2.72
C GLN A 66 -6.15 -4.10 1.60
N LEU A 67 -5.10 -3.26 1.60
CA LEU A 67 -4.01 -3.35 0.62
C LEU A 67 -3.20 -4.64 0.77
N CYS A 68 -2.94 -5.10 2.00
CA CYS A 68 -2.32 -6.41 2.25
C CYS A 68 -3.15 -7.55 1.65
N LEU A 69 -4.46 -7.56 1.91
CA LEU A 69 -5.37 -8.56 1.37
C LEU A 69 -5.40 -8.55 -0.16
N LEU A 70 -5.46 -7.36 -0.77
CA LEU A 70 -5.40 -7.19 -2.23
C LEU A 70 -4.12 -7.77 -2.82
N ALA A 71 -2.98 -7.61 -2.13
CA ALA A 71 -1.69 -8.12 -2.57
C ALA A 71 -1.50 -9.64 -2.34
N GLY A 72 -2.48 -10.32 -1.73
CA GLY A 72 -2.37 -11.72 -1.31
C GLY A 72 -1.41 -11.91 -0.14
N GLN A 73 -1.29 -10.89 0.73
CA GLN A 73 -0.42 -10.89 1.90
C GLN A 73 -1.25 -10.94 3.18
N GLU A 74 -0.70 -11.60 4.21
CA GLU A 74 -1.32 -11.60 5.52
C GLU A 74 -1.14 -10.22 6.17
N PRO A 75 -2.23 -9.53 6.55
CA PRO A 75 -2.12 -8.29 7.28
C PRO A 75 -1.53 -8.55 8.67
N PRO A 76 -0.71 -7.64 9.22
CA PRO A 76 -0.17 -7.79 10.57
C PRO A 76 -1.29 -7.87 11.58
N VAL A 77 -1.17 -8.84 12.50
CA VAL A 77 -2.20 -9.20 13.47
C VAL A 77 -2.37 -8.13 14.56
N ASP A 78 -1.42 -7.20 14.70
CA ASP A 78 -1.43 -6.18 15.73
C ASP A 78 -1.34 -4.77 15.13
N VAL A 79 -2.50 -4.15 14.97
CA VAL A 79 -2.62 -2.70 15.09
C VAL A 79 -3.84 -2.41 15.96
N ARG A 80 -3.80 -2.91 17.20
CA ARG A 80 -4.65 -2.41 18.31
C ARG A 80 -4.05 -1.17 18.95
#